data_AF-X1C8J0-F1
#
_entry.id   AF-X1C8J0-F1
#
_cell.length_a   1.000
_cell.length_b   1.000
_cell.length_c   1.000
_cell.angle_alpha   90.00
_cell.angle_beta   90.00
_cell.angle_gamma   90.00
#
_symmetry.space_group_name_H-M   'P 1'
#
loop_
_entity.id
_entity.type
_entity.pdbx_description
1 polymer ?
#
loop_
_entity_poly.entity_id
_entity_poly.type
_entity_poly.pdbx_seq_one_letter_code
_entity_poly.pdbx_strand_id
1 'polypeptide(L)'
;GVYSCTLTDAIEGTRTSPTLFTVAAGTWVADVLIGGYVFSYKDTNAADGTWTKINDNDTNTVTVDDTLFTGANRIKILTVKKIGVTVPTEPPTCAASGDDGSLGVGDYKFCYTYVDLDGYESNPSDVSEAETAAATNHITVTMVNSGSLRKRVYRTAVGGAIYYKNNIDTLVAADTATYDSTQADLTLGSIVKTDHTAPESTSHLITKRRNKLYLAFEDYLYPSYTSDIEYFPPLWRLRTGNSQKITGLTEQLTALPVMTDDSVERLVGTDEDNFEFKNSYSTEGCIAMRSLVNCDNFL
;
A
#
# COMPACT_ATOMS: atom_id res chain seq x y z
N GLY A 1 -12.57 19.52 0.00
CA GLY A 1 -11.88 18.92 1.15
C GLY A 1 -12.30 17.47 1.21
N VAL A 2 -11.36 16.55 1.02
CA VAL A 2 -11.63 15.11 1.20
C VAL A 2 -11.80 14.91 2.70
N TYR A 3 -12.99 14.56 3.17
CA TYR A 3 -13.15 14.11 4.54
C TYR A 3 -12.39 12.79 4.67
N SER A 4 -11.17 12.85 5.18
CA SER A 4 -10.50 11.69 5.76
C SER A 4 -11.23 11.40 7.08
N CYS A 5 -12.30 10.61 7.03
CA CYS A 5 -12.96 10.16 8.24
C CYS A 5 -11.96 9.27 8.99
N THR A 6 -11.41 9.80 10.08
CA THR A 6 -10.69 9.01 11.07
C THR A 6 -11.74 8.30 11.93
N LEU A 7 -11.40 7.13 12.50
CA LEU A 7 -12.25 6.31 13.39
C LEU A 7 -12.93 7.07 14.57
N THR A 8 -12.52 8.32 14.81
CA THR A 8 -12.92 9.19 15.91
C THR A 8 -14.16 10.05 15.63
N ASP A 9 -14.50 10.39 14.38
CA ASP A 9 -15.60 11.32 14.10
C ASP A 9 -16.84 10.56 13.61
N ALA A 10 -17.79 10.34 14.51
CA ALA A 10 -19.08 9.76 14.17
C ALA A 10 -19.86 10.73 13.26
N ILE A 11 -20.39 10.22 12.16
CA ILE A 11 -21.21 10.99 11.23
C ILE A 11 -22.68 10.73 11.54
N GLU A 12 -23.41 11.81 11.83
CA GLU A 12 -24.84 11.74 12.10
C GLU A 12 -25.65 11.69 10.80
N GLY A 13 -26.79 11.00 10.86
CA GLY A 13 -27.67 10.85 9.72
C GLY A 13 -28.85 9.96 10.05
N THR A 14 -29.49 9.45 9.01
CA THR A 14 -30.66 8.59 9.12
C THR A 14 -30.52 7.40 8.20
N ARG A 15 -30.72 6.20 8.74
CA ARG A 15 -30.96 4.99 7.96
C ARG A 15 -32.31 5.10 7.26
N THR A 16 -32.31 5.38 5.96
CA THR A 16 -33.52 5.53 5.14
C THR A 16 -34.01 4.20 4.56
N SER A 17 -33.12 3.21 4.44
CA SER A 17 -33.44 1.83 4.08
C SER A 17 -32.48 0.85 4.77
N PRO A 18 -32.66 -0.48 4.66
CA PRO A 18 -31.68 -1.45 5.15
C PRO A 18 -30.26 -1.27 4.61
N THR A 19 -30.10 -0.71 3.41
CA THR A 19 -28.80 -0.59 2.74
C THR A 19 -28.36 0.85 2.53
N LEU A 20 -29.18 1.84 2.90
CA LEU A 20 -28.95 3.26 2.60
C LEU A 20 -28.92 4.11 3.87
N PHE A 21 -27.86 4.90 4.03
CA PHE A 21 -27.71 5.91 5.06
C PHE A 21 -27.60 7.30 4.43
N THR A 22 -28.41 8.24 4.90
CA THR A 22 -28.37 9.65 4.46
C THR A 22 -27.74 10.50 5.55
N VAL A 23 -26.69 11.24 5.22
CA VAL A 23 -25.98 12.07 6.20
C VAL A 23 -26.73 13.36 6.48
N ALA A 24 -26.71 13.79 7.75
CA ALA A 24 -27.43 14.99 8.18
C ALA A 24 -26.70 16.29 7.82
N ALA A 25 -25.37 16.25 7.71
CA ALA A 25 -24.53 17.41 7.42
C ALA A 25 -23.22 16.99 6.73
N GLY A 26 -22.61 17.96 6.05
CA GLY A 26 -21.39 17.76 5.26
C GLY A 26 -21.68 17.47 3.80
N THR A 27 -20.64 17.58 2.98
CA THR A 27 -20.68 17.21 1.56
C THR A 27 -19.57 16.21 1.32
N TRP A 28 -19.93 15.07 0.75
CA TRP A 28 -19.01 14.00 0.45
C TRP A 28 -18.57 14.10 -1.01
N VAL A 29 -17.37 13.61 -1.31
CA VAL A 29 -16.94 13.45 -2.71
C VAL A 29 -17.48 12.11 -3.16
N ALA A 30 -18.29 12.13 -4.23
CA ALA A 30 -18.85 10.92 -4.82
C ALA A 30 -17.74 9.91 -5.15
N ASP A 31 -18.05 8.63 -5.00
CA ASP A 31 -17.23 7.46 -5.36
C ASP A 31 -15.91 7.27 -4.58
N VAL A 32 -15.52 8.19 -3.69
CA VAL A 32 -14.24 8.12 -2.96
C VAL A 32 -14.22 7.06 -1.84
N LEU A 33 -15.38 6.65 -1.33
CA LEU A 33 -15.49 5.71 -0.21
C LEU A 33 -15.84 4.28 -0.65
N ILE A 34 -16.04 4.05 -1.95
CA ILE A 34 -16.32 2.73 -2.52
C ILE A 34 -15.21 1.75 -2.14
N GLY A 35 -15.61 0.56 -1.66
CA GLY A 35 -14.68 -0.48 -1.19
C GLY A 35 -14.20 -0.29 0.25
N GLY A 36 -14.49 0.85 0.89
CA GLY A 36 -14.34 1.03 2.32
C GLY A 36 -15.38 0.25 3.13
N TYR A 37 -15.34 0.42 4.45
CA TYR A 37 -16.30 -0.16 5.38
C TYR A 37 -16.96 0.93 6.20
N VAL A 38 -18.21 0.71 6.57
CA VAL A 38 -18.97 1.56 7.47
C VAL A 38 -19.37 0.76 8.70
N PHE A 39 -19.13 1.32 9.88
CA PHE A 39 -19.71 0.83 11.12
C PHE A 39 -20.96 1.63 11.42
N SER A 40 -22.12 0.98 11.34
CA SER A 40 -23.41 1.60 11.64
C SER A 40 -23.88 1.19 13.03
N TYR A 41 -24.38 2.17 13.80
CA TYR A 41 -24.81 1.96 15.18
C TYR A 41 -25.86 3.00 15.58
N LYS A 42 -26.49 2.77 16.74
CA LYS A 42 -27.57 3.61 17.26
C LYS A 42 -27.10 4.47 18.43
N ASP A 43 -27.51 5.73 18.40
CA ASP A 43 -27.28 6.76 19.41
C ASP A 43 -25.78 6.89 19.74
N THR A 44 -25.42 6.95 21.02
CA THR A 44 -24.03 7.03 21.47
C THR A 44 -23.41 5.67 21.77
N ASN A 45 -24.17 4.57 21.62
CA ASN A 45 -23.70 3.24 21.98
C ASN A 45 -22.97 2.57 20.80
N ALA A 46 -21.68 2.84 20.68
CA ALA A 46 -20.83 2.22 19.67
C ALA A 46 -20.46 0.74 19.99
N ALA A 47 -20.94 0.16 21.11
CA ALA A 47 -20.71 -1.24 21.42
C ALA A 47 -21.63 -2.18 20.63
N ASP A 48 -22.82 -1.70 20.26
CA ASP A 48 -23.82 -2.45 19.51
C ASP A 48 -23.96 -1.85 18.10
N GLY A 49 -23.19 -2.37 17.16
CA GLY A 49 -23.23 -1.94 15.76
C GLY A 49 -22.78 -3.04 14.81
N THR A 50 -22.81 -2.74 13.51
CA THR A 50 -22.38 -3.70 12.48
C THR A 50 -21.44 -3.03 11.48
N TRP A 51 -20.40 -3.77 11.09
CA TRP A 51 -19.52 -3.39 9.98
C TRP A 51 -20.10 -3.90 8.67
N THR A 52 -20.19 -3.03 7.68
CA THR A 52 -20.65 -3.39 6.34
C THR A 52 -19.80 -2.72 5.28
N LYS A 53 -19.58 -3.40 4.16
CA LYS A 53 -18.81 -2.84 3.05
C LYS A 53 -19.63 -1.78 2.31
N ILE A 54 -18.98 -0.70 1.92
CA ILE A 54 -19.57 0.39 1.12
C ILE A 54 -19.52 -0.01 -0.35
N ASN A 55 -20.69 -0.10 -0.96
CA ASN A 55 -20.86 -0.37 -2.39
C ASN A 55 -20.78 0.92 -3.20
N ASP A 56 -21.38 1.99 -2.66
CA ASP A 56 -21.53 3.26 -3.35
C ASP A 56 -21.59 4.41 -2.34
N ASN A 57 -21.14 5.60 -2.74
CA ASN A 57 -21.32 6.81 -1.98
C ASN A 57 -21.53 8.02 -2.90
N ASP A 58 -22.59 8.77 -2.63
CA ASP A 58 -22.86 10.05 -3.30
C ASP A 58 -22.53 11.21 -2.33
N THR A 59 -22.83 12.44 -2.74
CA THR A 59 -22.61 13.69 -2.01
C THR A 59 -23.24 13.74 -0.63
N ASN A 60 -24.28 12.95 -0.36
CA ASN A 60 -24.98 12.89 0.92
C ASN A 60 -25.49 11.49 1.32
N THR A 61 -25.06 10.43 0.65
CA THR A 61 -25.52 9.07 0.95
C THR A 61 -24.41 8.04 0.93
N VAL A 62 -24.64 6.95 1.68
CA VAL A 62 -23.84 5.72 1.66
C VAL A 62 -24.75 4.56 1.38
N THR A 63 -24.41 3.80 0.36
CA THR A 63 -25.03 2.51 0.09
C THR A 63 -24.06 1.39 0.45
N VAL A 64 -24.56 0.38 1.15
CA VAL A 64 -23.77 -0.76 1.61
C VAL A 64 -24.21 -2.07 0.94
N ASP A 65 -23.29 -3.05 0.90
CA ASP A 65 -23.51 -4.37 0.28
C ASP A 65 -24.47 -5.27 1.09
N ASP A 66 -24.64 -4.99 2.39
CA ASP A 66 -25.49 -5.76 3.30
C ASP A 66 -26.31 -4.80 4.20
N THR A 67 -26.80 -5.27 5.34
CA THR A 67 -27.77 -4.56 6.15
C THR A 67 -27.09 -3.66 7.19
N LEU A 68 -27.38 -2.37 7.14
CA LEU A 68 -27.08 -1.40 8.20
C LEU A 68 -27.81 -1.76 9.49
N PHE A 69 -27.17 -1.48 10.62
CA PHE A 69 -27.73 -1.72 11.95
C PHE A 69 -29.12 -1.11 12.12
N THR A 70 -30.05 -1.87 12.70
CA THR A 70 -31.44 -1.45 12.85
C THR A 70 -31.55 -0.18 13.68
N GLY A 71 -32.14 0.86 13.08
CA GLY A 71 -32.29 2.17 13.73
C GLY A 71 -31.00 3.00 13.78
N ALA A 72 -29.99 2.67 12.97
CA ALA A 72 -28.77 3.46 12.90
C ALA A 72 -29.06 4.93 12.56
N ASN A 73 -28.55 5.81 13.41
CA ASN A 73 -28.52 7.27 13.22
C ASN A 73 -27.08 7.81 13.23
N ARG A 74 -26.10 6.92 13.39
CA ARG A 74 -24.68 7.25 13.32
C ARG A 74 -23.90 6.20 12.55
N ILE A 75 -22.88 6.67 11.86
CA ILE A 75 -21.91 5.83 11.15
C ILE A 75 -20.47 6.27 11.44
N LYS A 76 -19.54 5.33 11.33
CA LYS A 76 -18.10 5.59 11.22
C LYS A 76 -17.58 4.98 9.94
N ILE A 77 -16.70 5.68 9.24
CA ILE A 77 -16.09 5.17 8.00
C ILE A 77 -14.69 4.67 8.31
N LEU A 78 -14.40 3.48 7.80
CA LEU A 78 -13.06 2.90 7.75
C LEU A 78 -12.69 2.75 6.28
N THR A 79 -11.79 3.59 5.81
CA THR A 79 -11.18 3.40 4.49
C THR A 79 -10.09 2.33 4.62
N VAL A 80 -10.28 1.20 3.94
CA VAL A 80 -9.26 0.17 3.83
C VAL A 80 -8.52 0.39 2.51
N LYS A 81 -7.21 0.60 2.58
CA LYS A 81 -6.36 0.61 1.39
C LYS A 81 -5.79 -0.78 1.18
N LYS A 82 -5.88 -1.26 -0.05
CA LYS A 82 -5.17 -2.47 -0.47
C LYS A 82 -3.69 -2.11 -0.60
N ILE A 83 -2.82 -2.94 -0.04
CA ILE A 83 -1.38 -2.89 -0.29
C ILE A 83 -1.15 -3.21 -1.77
N GLY A 84 -0.28 -2.43 -2.40
CA GLY A 84 0.13 -2.49 -3.79
C GLY A 84 -0.50 -1.38 -4.62
N VAL A 85 0.33 -0.73 -5.44
CA VAL A 85 -0.14 0.17 -6.50
C VAL A 85 -0.22 -0.61 -7.81
N THR A 86 -1.32 -0.44 -8.54
CA THR A 86 -1.50 -1.08 -9.86
C THR A 86 -0.33 -0.75 -10.78
N VAL A 87 0.20 -1.77 -11.44
CA VAL A 87 1.35 -1.63 -12.36
C VAL A 87 0.85 -1.18 -13.74
N PRO A 88 1.47 -0.17 -14.38
CA PRO A 88 1.26 0.09 -15.80
C PRO A 88 1.77 -1.08 -16.63
N THR A 89 0.94 -1.74 -17.43
CA THR A 89 1.37 -2.89 -18.24
C THR A 89 2.02 -2.47 -19.55
N GLU A 90 1.60 -1.35 -20.13
CA GLU A 90 2.05 -0.98 -21.47
C GLU A 90 3.36 -0.18 -21.45
N PRO A 91 4.29 -0.49 -22.37
CA PRO A 91 5.53 0.27 -22.47
C PRO A 91 5.25 1.70 -22.96
N PRO A 92 6.04 2.69 -22.51
CA PRO A 92 5.93 4.03 -23.07
C PRO A 92 6.45 4.04 -24.52
N THR A 93 5.91 4.93 -25.35
CA THR A 93 6.44 5.21 -26.68
C THR A 93 7.31 6.46 -26.65
N CYS A 94 8.42 6.44 -27.38
CA CYS A 94 9.40 7.51 -27.37
C CYS A 94 9.54 8.13 -28.77
N ALA A 95 9.86 9.41 -28.81
CA ALA A 95 10.26 10.10 -30.02
C ALA A 95 11.33 11.15 -29.68
N ALA A 96 12.50 11.04 -30.29
CA ALA A 96 13.52 12.09 -30.22
C ALA A 96 13.03 13.35 -30.92
N SER A 97 13.16 14.50 -30.26
CA SER A 97 12.67 15.78 -30.77
C SER A 97 13.49 16.95 -30.18
N GLY A 98 13.43 18.10 -30.85
CA GLY A 98 14.01 19.37 -30.41
C GLY A 98 15.53 19.41 -30.29
N ASP A 99 16.04 20.60 -29.99
CA ASP A 99 17.47 20.90 -29.76
C ASP A 99 17.69 21.62 -28.40
N ASP A 100 16.73 21.48 -27.48
CA ASP A 100 16.66 22.15 -26.17
C ASP A 100 16.91 21.20 -24.99
N GLY A 101 17.36 19.99 -25.26
CA GLY A 101 17.74 18.99 -24.25
C GLY A 101 19.25 18.95 -23.97
N SER A 102 19.62 18.07 -23.05
CA SER A 102 21.01 17.81 -22.65
C SER A 102 21.38 16.33 -22.73
N LEU A 103 20.71 15.58 -23.61
CA LEU A 103 21.01 14.17 -23.85
C LEU A 103 22.27 14.02 -24.69
N GLY A 104 23.01 12.95 -24.42
CA GLY A 104 24.14 12.52 -25.23
C GLY A 104 23.66 11.83 -26.51
N VAL A 105 24.56 11.67 -27.48
CA VAL A 105 24.26 10.92 -28.71
C VAL A 105 24.21 9.44 -28.40
N GLY A 106 23.08 8.79 -28.71
CA GLY A 106 22.94 7.35 -28.62
C GLY A 106 21.58 6.90 -28.11
N ASP A 107 21.49 5.62 -27.78
CA ASP A 107 20.23 4.97 -27.47
C ASP A 107 19.84 5.13 -26.00
N TYR A 108 18.56 5.44 -25.80
CA TYR A 108 17.90 5.52 -24.50
C TYR A 108 16.70 4.59 -24.45
N LYS A 109 16.45 4.01 -23.28
CA LYS A 109 15.23 3.24 -22.99
C LYS A 109 14.51 3.82 -21.79
N PHE A 110 13.19 3.73 -21.80
CA PHE A 110 12.32 4.32 -20.78
C PHE A 110 11.36 3.30 -20.19
N CYS A 111 10.99 3.53 -18.94
CA CYS A 111 9.84 2.91 -18.30
C CYS A 111 9.23 3.92 -17.32
N TYR A 112 8.03 3.63 -16.79
CA TYR A 112 7.39 4.51 -15.81
C TYR A 112 6.65 3.71 -14.76
N THR A 113 6.44 4.32 -13.59
CA THR A 113 5.63 3.78 -12.49
C THR A 113 4.39 4.63 -12.31
N TYR A 114 3.34 4.04 -11.71
CA TYR A 114 2.25 4.81 -11.15
C TYR A 114 2.55 5.15 -9.69
N VAL A 115 2.15 6.36 -9.29
CA VAL A 115 2.35 6.91 -7.95
C VAL A 115 1.00 7.32 -7.37
N ASP A 116 0.68 6.79 -6.21
CA ASP A 116 -0.59 7.04 -5.54
C ASP A 116 -0.61 8.42 -4.84
N LEU A 117 -1.70 8.67 -4.08
CA LEU A 117 -1.87 9.91 -3.35
C LEU A 117 -0.88 10.04 -2.18
N ASP A 118 -0.50 8.92 -1.57
CA ASP A 118 0.40 8.89 -0.41
C ASP A 118 1.88 8.95 -0.83
N GLY A 119 2.16 8.80 -2.13
CA GLY A 119 3.49 8.91 -2.71
C GLY A 119 4.19 7.56 -2.91
N TYR A 120 3.48 6.45 -2.74
CA TYR A 120 4.01 5.12 -3.01
C TYR A 120 3.94 4.80 -4.50
N GLU A 121 4.87 3.96 -4.94
CA GLU A 121 5.04 3.62 -6.35
C GLU A 121 4.68 2.17 -6.65
N SER A 122 4.22 1.91 -7.87
CA SER A 122 4.11 0.56 -8.42
C SER A 122 5.48 0.00 -8.84
N ASN A 123 5.48 -1.24 -9.32
CA ASN A 123 6.56 -1.72 -10.18
C ASN A 123 6.60 -0.92 -11.49
N PRO A 124 7.75 -0.87 -12.18
CA PRO A 124 7.84 -0.21 -13.48
C PRO A 124 6.99 -0.91 -14.53
N SER A 125 6.59 -0.15 -15.54
CA SER A 125 6.03 -0.65 -16.78
C SER A 125 7.01 -1.56 -17.53
N ASP A 126 6.48 -2.23 -18.55
CA ASP A 126 7.32 -2.73 -19.63
C ASP A 126 8.19 -1.61 -20.21
N VAL A 127 9.34 -2.00 -20.73
CA VAL A 127 10.37 -1.09 -21.23
C VAL A 127 10.05 -0.68 -22.66
N SER A 128 10.27 0.59 -22.99
CA SER A 128 10.17 1.09 -24.37
C SER A 128 11.15 0.40 -25.33
N GLU A 129 10.85 0.50 -26.63
CA GLU A 129 11.90 0.34 -27.63
C GLU A 129 13.01 1.38 -27.43
N ALA A 130 14.20 1.09 -27.94
CA ALA A 130 15.33 2.02 -27.88
C ALA A 130 15.07 3.23 -28.79
N GLU A 131 15.26 4.42 -28.26
CA GLU A 131 15.17 5.68 -28.99
C GLU A 131 16.55 6.34 -29.07
N THR A 132 17.01 6.60 -30.30
CA THR A 132 18.32 7.22 -30.55
C THR A 132 18.21 8.75 -30.47
N ALA A 133 18.84 9.36 -29.47
CA ALA A 133 18.97 10.81 -29.40
C ALA A 133 20.16 11.29 -30.24
N ALA A 134 19.98 12.43 -30.93
CA ALA A 134 21.10 13.24 -31.40
C ALA A 134 21.59 14.17 -30.27
N ALA A 135 22.72 14.84 -30.50
CA ALA A 135 23.30 15.73 -29.50
C ALA A 135 22.32 16.85 -29.18
N THR A 136 22.14 17.15 -27.88
CA THR A 136 21.23 18.20 -27.39
C THR A 136 19.73 17.96 -27.64
N ASN A 137 19.35 16.77 -28.13
CA ASN A 137 17.93 16.43 -28.22
C ASN A 137 17.32 16.26 -26.83
N HIS A 138 16.00 16.37 -26.78
CA HIS A 138 15.20 15.71 -25.76
C HIS A 138 14.49 14.50 -26.38
N ILE A 139 13.95 13.64 -25.51
CA ILE A 139 13.06 12.55 -25.94
C ILE A 139 11.71 12.80 -25.30
N THR A 140 10.67 12.95 -26.12
CA THR A 140 9.29 12.99 -25.66
C THR A 140 8.83 11.56 -25.37
N VAL A 141 8.46 11.32 -24.13
CA VAL A 141 7.97 10.03 -23.63
C VAL A 141 6.45 10.11 -23.51
N THR A 142 5.74 9.24 -24.22
CA THR A 142 4.29 9.11 -24.12
C THR A 142 3.93 7.89 -23.29
N MET A 143 3.08 8.07 -22.28
CA MET A 143 2.70 7.09 -21.27
C MET A 143 1.18 6.92 -21.22
N VAL A 144 0.71 5.78 -20.72
CA VAL A 144 -0.72 5.54 -20.54
C VAL A 144 -1.26 6.33 -19.34
N ASN A 145 -2.37 7.02 -19.56
CA ASN A 145 -3.13 7.68 -18.50
C ASN A 145 -3.80 6.66 -17.58
N SER A 146 -3.55 6.78 -16.28
CA SER A 146 -4.19 5.98 -15.23
C SER A 146 -5.58 6.50 -14.85
N GLY A 147 -5.90 7.75 -15.21
CA GLY A 147 -7.10 8.46 -14.79
C GLY A 147 -7.02 9.10 -13.39
N SER A 148 -6.25 8.51 -12.46
CA SER A 148 -6.19 8.97 -11.05
C SER A 148 -4.80 8.93 -10.39
N LEU A 149 -3.84 8.19 -10.96
CA LEU A 149 -2.49 8.01 -10.41
C LEU A 149 -1.46 8.87 -11.15
N ARG A 150 -0.60 9.58 -10.41
CA ARG A 150 0.52 10.30 -10.99
C ARG A 150 1.53 9.32 -11.59
N LYS A 151 2.46 9.78 -12.43
CA LYS A 151 3.53 8.93 -12.98
C LYS A 151 4.91 9.45 -12.62
N ARG A 152 5.87 8.53 -12.54
CA ARG A 152 7.30 8.83 -12.45
C ARG A 152 8.03 8.15 -13.58
N VAL A 153 8.88 8.89 -14.26
CA VAL A 153 9.58 8.43 -15.46
C VAL A 153 11.00 7.99 -15.09
N TYR A 154 11.42 6.87 -15.65
CA TYR A 154 12.76 6.31 -15.50
C TYR A 154 13.40 6.11 -16.87
N ARG A 155 14.72 6.27 -16.93
CA ARG A 155 15.47 6.02 -18.17
C ARG A 155 16.86 5.47 -17.90
N THR A 156 17.44 4.85 -18.91
CA THR A 156 18.86 4.50 -18.91
C THR A 156 19.73 5.74 -19.11
N ALA A 157 21.00 5.68 -18.68
CA ALA A 157 22.04 6.49 -19.31
C ALA A 157 22.25 6.03 -20.76
N VAL A 158 22.98 6.82 -21.56
CA VAL A 158 23.25 6.49 -22.96
C VAL A 158 23.87 5.09 -23.10
N GLY A 159 23.20 4.20 -23.86
CA GLY A 159 23.61 2.81 -24.05
C GLY A 159 23.67 1.95 -22.78
N GLY A 160 23.11 2.44 -21.66
CA GLY A 160 23.12 1.77 -20.37
C GLY A 160 22.03 0.70 -20.21
N ALA A 161 22.07 -0.01 -19.08
CA ALA A 161 21.10 -1.06 -18.74
C ALA A 161 20.35 -0.81 -17.42
N ILE A 162 20.77 0.19 -16.64
CA ILE A 162 20.16 0.53 -15.34
C ILE A 162 19.23 1.71 -15.54
N TYR A 163 18.01 1.61 -14.99
CA TYR A 163 16.99 2.65 -15.07
C TYR A 163 17.06 3.55 -13.85
N TYR A 164 17.26 4.83 -14.09
CA TYR A 164 17.34 5.86 -13.07
C TYR A 164 16.17 6.82 -13.20
N LYS A 165 15.74 7.37 -12.07
CA LYS A 165 14.67 8.36 -12.02
C LYS A 165 15.06 9.57 -12.87
N ASN A 166 14.22 9.87 -13.84
CA ASN A 166 14.38 11.01 -14.73
C ASN A 166 13.74 12.23 -14.07
N ASN A 167 14.59 13.15 -13.61
CA ASN A 167 14.29 14.27 -12.73
C ASN A 167 13.78 13.86 -11.33
N ILE A 168 14.52 14.26 -10.29
CA ILE A 168 14.27 13.83 -8.91
C ILE A 168 12.96 14.37 -8.32
N ASP A 169 12.42 15.47 -8.82
CA ASP A 169 11.27 16.16 -8.22
C ASP A 169 10.00 16.14 -9.08
N THR A 170 10.09 15.66 -10.32
CA THR A 170 8.94 15.75 -11.25
C THR A 170 8.07 14.50 -11.16
N LEU A 171 6.81 14.71 -10.77
CA LEU A 171 5.72 13.76 -10.99
C LEU A 171 4.87 14.26 -12.14
N VAL A 172 4.63 13.39 -13.10
CA VAL A 172 3.71 13.66 -14.22
C VAL A 172 2.29 13.48 -13.71
N ALA A 173 1.39 14.42 -14.03
CA ALA A 173 0.01 14.36 -13.59
C ALA A 173 -0.74 13.14 -14.17
N ALA A 174 -1.82 12.74 -13.50
CA ALA A 174 -2.56 11.53 -13.85
C ALA A 174 -3.18 11.56 -15.25
N ASP A 175 -3.55 12.75 -15.72
CA ASP A 175 -4.16 13.05 -17.02
C ASP A 175 -3.15 13.46 -18.10
N THR A 176 -1.92 13.82 -17.71
CA THR A 176 -0.85 14.17 -18.66
C THR A 176 -0.22 12.92 -19.25
N ALA A 177 -0.31 12.76 -20.57
CA ALA A 177 0.20 11.59 -21.28
C ALA A 177 1.67 11.73 -21.71
N THR A 178 2.24 12.93 -21.71
CA THR A 178 3.58 13.17 -22.26
C THR A 178 4.55 13.75 -21.22
N TYR A 179 5.83 13.48 -21.40
CA TYR A 179 6.92 14.02 -20.60
C TYR A 179 8.18 14.18 -21.46
N ASP A 180 8.79 15.36 -21.46
CA ASP A 180 10.02 15.61 -22.19
C ASP A 180 11.25 15.34 -21.32
N SER A 181 12.01 14.32 -21.71
CA SER A 181 13.28 13.96 -21.08
C SER A 181 14.40 14.85 -21.60
N THR A 182 14.64 15.97 -20.91
CA THR A 182 15.68 16.96 -21.27
C THR A 182 16.97 16.83 -20.45
N GLN A 183 16.91 16.13 -19.32
CA GLN A 183 17.96 16.12 -18.30
C GLN A 183 19.22 15.35 -18.74
N ALA A 184 20.42 15.83 -18.39
CA ALA A 184 21.70 15.13 -18.63
C ALA A 184 21.91 13.89 -17.75
N ASP A 185 22.61 12.87 -18.27
CA ASP A 185 22.81 11.56 -17.61
C ASP A 185 23.45 11.65 -16.21
N LEU A 186 24.39 12.59 -16.02
CA LEU A 186 25.09 12.78 -14.74
C LEU A 186 24.20 13.32 -13.61
N THR A 187 22.98 13.74 -13.95
CA THR A 187 22.03 14.31 -12.98
C THR A 187 20.83 13.41 -12.71
N LEU A 188 20.85 12.20 -13.27
CA LEU A 188 19.84 11.16 -13.01
C LEU A 188 19.74 10.84 -11.52
N GLY A 189 18.52 10.51 -11.08
CA GLY A 189 18.22 10.22 -9.68
C GLY A 189 18.50 8.78 -9.28
N SER A 190 17.73 8.28 -8.32
CA SER A 190 17.84 6.92 -7.80
C SER A 190 17.43 5.86 -8.82
N ILE A 191 17.95 4.64 -8.65
CA ILE A 191 17.57 3.46 -9.45
C ILE A 191 16.09 3.12 -9.22
N VAL A 192 15.41 2.64 -10.26
CA VAL A 192 14.04 2.11 -10.15
C VAL A 192 14.00 0.89 -9.23
N LYS A 193 12.98 0.80 -8.39
CA LYS A 193 12.72 -0.41 -7.58
C LYS A 193 11.71 -1.29 -8.31
N THR A 194 11.88 -2.60 -8.24
CA THR A 194 11.07 -3.59 -8.98
C THR A 194 10.26 -4.53 -8.09
N ASP A 195 10.31 -4.35 -6.77
CA ASP A 195 9.67 -5.26 -5.81
C ASP A 195 8.58 -4.55 -4.97
N HIS A 196 7.83 -3.63 -5.60
CA HIS A 196 6.60 -3.03 -5.04
C HIS A 196 5.38 -3.94 -5.21
N THR A 197 5.59 -5.25 -5.07
CA THR A 197 4.53 -6.23 -5.23
C THR A 197 4.03 -6.60 -3.84
N ALA A 198 2.74 -6.40 -3.60
CA ALA A 198 2.11 -6.87 -2.37
C ALA A 198 2.35 -8.38 -2.23
N PRO A 199 2.93 -8.86 -1.12
CA PRO A 199 3.24 -10.26 -0.94
C PRO A 199 1.95 -11.05 -0.76
N GLU A 200 1.74 -12.01 -1.66
CA GLU A 200 0.64 -12.99 -1.72
C GLU A 200 -0.76 -12.40 -1.46
N SER A 201 -1.65 -12.46 -2.45
CA SER A 201 -2.98 -11.80 -2.44
C SER A 201 -3.93 -12.15 -1.28
N THR A 202 -3.55 -13.10 -0.42
CA THR A 202 -4.31 -13.64 0.73
C THR A 202 -3.65 -13.36 2.10
N SER A 203 -2.59 -12.55 2.16
CA SER A 203 -2.03 -12.06 3.42
C SER A 203 -3.10 -11.29 4.22
N HIS A 204 -3.55 -11.85 5.34
CA HIS A 204 -4.66 -11.30 6.14
C HIS A 204 -4.22 -10.82 7.53
N LEU A 205 -3.03 -11.21 7.96
CA LEU A 205 -2.44 -10.78 9.22
C LEU A 205 -1.45 -9.65 8.95
N ILE A 206 -1.72 -8.50 9.56
CA ILE A 206 -0.97 -7.26 9.34
C ILE A 206 -0.60 -6.69 10.69
N THR A 207 0.65 -6.25 10.84
CA THR A 207 1.07 -5.48 12.00
C THR A 207 2.17 -4.49 11.63
N LYS A 208 2.37 -3.49 12.49
CA LYS A 208 3.42 -2.49 12.34
C LYS A 208 4.47 -2.73 13.41
N ARG A 209 5.75 -2.56 13.04
CA ARG A 209 6.84 -2.48 14.02
C ARG A 209 7.99 -1.69 13.41
N ARG A 210 8.55 -0.74 14.17
CA ARG A 210 9.76 0.03 13.78
C ARG A 210 9.69 0.63 12.37
N ASN A 211 8.55 1.23 12.03
CA ASN A 211 8.30 1.85 10.74
C ASN A 211 8.39 0.91 9.52
N LYS A 212 8.14 -0.38 9.74
CA LYS A 212 7.90 -1.39 8.70
C LYS A 212 6.50 -1.95 8.87
N LEU A 213 5.89 -2.35 7.77
CA LEU A 213 4.70 -3.20 7.74
C LEU A 213 5.15 -4.66 7.73
N TYR A 214 4.45 -5.51 8.47
CA TYR A 214 4.67 -6.94 8.45
C TYR A 214 3.38 -7.60 8.01
N LEU A 215 3.47 -8.38 6.94
CA LEU A 215 2.38 -9.20 6.41
C LEU A 215 2.71 -10.66 6.68
N ALA A 216 1.73 -11.45 7.08
CA ALA A 216 1.90 -12.90 7.19
C ALA A 216 0.94 -13.65 6.28
N PHE A 217 1.48 -14.68 5.65
CA PHE A 217 0.75 -15.64 4.83
C PHE A 217 1.37 -17.03 4.98
N GLU A 218 0.52 -18.02 5.28
CA GLU A 218 0.95 -19.36 5.67
C GLU A 218 2.07 -19.30 6.71
N ASP A 219 3.22 -19.92 6.47
CA ASP A 219 4.38 -19.96 7.37
C ASP A 219 5.43 -18.86 7.08
N TYR A 220 5.07 -17.86 6.27
CA TYR A 220 5.95 -16.77 5.87
C TYR A 220 5.53 -15.41 6.44
N LEU A 221 6.54 -14.66 6.85
CA LEU A 221 6.45 -13.27 7.26
C LEU A 221 7.19 -12.39 6.24
N TYR A 222 6.53 -11.33 5.80
CA TYR A 222 7.00 -10.41 4.77
C TYR A 222 7.15 -9.02 5.39
N PRO A 223 8.37 -8.63 5.80
CA PRO A 223 8.65 -7.27 6.24
C PRO A 223 8.75 -6.34 5.03
N SER A 224 8.11 -5.18 5.11
CA SER A 224 8.32 -4.09 4.16
C SER A 224 9.68 -3.43 4.40
N TYR A 225 10.09 -2.59 3.47
CA TYR A 225 11.19 -1.66 3.72
C TYR A 225 10.83 -0.61 4.76
N THR A 226 11.88 -0.10 5.38
CA THR A 226 11.74 0.96 6.39
C THR A 226 11.24 2.22 5.71
N SER A 227 10.13 2.77 6.19
CA SER A 227 9.51 3.98 5.65
C SER A 227 8.95 3.87 4.23
N ASP A 228 8.90 2.67 3.65
CA ASP A 228 8.29 2.39 2.34
C ASP A 228 7.47 1.10 2.48
N ILE A 229 6.19 1.28 2.81
CA ILE A 229 5.30 0.19 3.23
C ILE A 229 4.81 -0.67 2.05
N GLU A 230 5.07 -0.23 0.82
CA GLU A 230 4.68 -0.91 -0.42
C GLU A 230 5.83 -1.71 -1.03
N TYR A 231 7.04 -1.58 -0.50
CA TYR A 231 8.22 -2.29 -0.99
C TYR A 231 8.51 -3.55 -0.16
N PHE A 232 8.36 -4.73 -0.77
CA PHE A 232 8.54 -6.04 -0.13
C PHE A 232 9.55 -6.91 -0.90
N PRO A 233 10.86 -6.71 -0.69
CA PRO A 233 11.90 -7.53 -1.32
C PRO A 233 11.72 -9.02 -1.02
N PRO A 234 11.71 -9.89 -2.06
CA PRO A 234 11.59 -11.33 -1.87
C PRO A 234 12.68 -11.93 -0.97
N LEU A 235 13.86 -11.31 -0.94
CA LEU A 235 15.00 -11.72 -0.12
C LEU A 235 14.77 -11.54 1.38
N TRP A 236 13.84 -10.67 1.79
CA TRP A 236 13.53 -10.46 3.21
C TRP A 236 12.37 -11.32 3.70
N ARG A 237 11.82 -12.19 2.85
CA ARG A 237 10.80 -13.14 3.26
C ARG A 237 11.39 -14.12 4.28
N LEU A 238 10.82 -14.13 5.48
CA LEU A 238 11.25 -14.99 6.58
C LEU A 238 10.27 -16.13 6.75
N ARG A 239 10.78 -17.36 6.84
CA ARG A 239 9.97 -18.51 7.23
C ARG A 239 10.00 -18.65 8.75
N THR A 240 8.89 -19.02 9.37
CA THR A 240 8.87 -19.40 10.80
C THR A 240 9.86 -20.55 11.04
N GLY A 241 10.48 -20.57 12.22
CA GLY A 241 11.50 -21.55 12.59
C GLY A 241 10.98 -22.98 12.50
N ASN A 242 9.71 -23.21 12.88
CA ASN A 242 9.08 -24.53 12.78
C ASN A 242 8.31 -24.75 11.48
N SER A 243 8.31 -23.79 10.54
CA SER A 243 7.53 -23.86 9.29
C SER A 243 6.03 -24.09 9.52
N GLN A 244 5.50 -23.51 10.60
CA GLN A 244 4.09 -23.57 10.96
C GLN A 244 3.36 -22.35 10.45
N LYS A 245 2.08 -22.54 10.09
CA LYS A 245 1.19 -21.49 9.65
C LYS A 245 1.05 -20.43 10.74
N ILE A 246 1.20 -19.18 10.37
CA ILE A 246 1.02 -18.01 11.22
C ILE A 246 -0.48 -17.75 11.37
N THR A 247 -0.94 -17.70 12.62
CA THR A 247 -2.34 -17.48 13.00
C THR A 247 -2.55 -16.14 13.69
N GLY A 248 -1.47 -15.48 14.13
CA GLY A 248 -1.55 -14.17 14.76
C GLY A 248 -0.22 -13.43 14.77
N LEU A 249 -0.30 -12.10 14.69
CA LEU A 249 0.83 -11.18 14.85
C LEU A 249 0.45 -10.13 15.89
N THR A 250 1.34 -9.83 16.83
CA THR A 250 1.15 -8.72 17.77
C THR A 250 2.44 -7.96 17.99
N GLU A 251 2.39 -6.63 17.97
CA GLU A 251 3.56 -5.81 18.30
C GLU A 251 3.84 -5.89 19.81
N GLN A 252 5.08 -6.17 20.21
CA GLN A 252 5.45 -6.18 21.64
C GLN A 252 6.87 -5.62 21.86
N LEU A 253 6.96 -4.36 22.29
CA LEU A 253 8.20 -3.70 22.71
C LEU A 253 9.39 -3.98 21.76
N THR A 254 10.27 -4.91 22.15
CA THR A 254 11.53 -5.19 21.46
C THR A 254 11.44 -6.34 20.45
N ALA A 255 10.38 -7.16 20.46
CA ALA A 255 10.20 -8.30 19.57
C ALA A 255 8.84 -8.26 18.87
N LEU A 256 8.68 -9.08 17.84
CA LEU A 256 7.38 -9.35 17.26
C LEU A 256 6.99 -10.80 17.56
N PRO A 257 6.14 -11.05 18.57
CA PRO A 257 5.49 -12.33 18.74
C PRO A 257 4.70 -12.72 17.49
N VAL A 258 4.95 -13.94 17.02
CA VAL A 258 4.31 -14.59 15.90
C VAL A 258 3.67 -15.86 16.42
N MET A 259 2.34 -15.86 16.48
CA MET A 259 1.55 -17.02 16.87
C MET A 259 1.42 -17.92 15.65
N THR A 260 1.73 -19.20 15.82
CA THR A 260 1.55 -20.22 14.79
C THR A 260 0.47 -21.21 15.22
N ASP A 261 0.20 -22.25 14.42
CA ASP A 261 -0.77 -23.29 14.77
C ASP A 261 -0.44 -24.00 16.10
N ASP A 262 0.82 -24.31 16.40
CA ASP A 262 1.20 -25.04 17.62
C ASP A 262 2.29 -24.37 18.47
N SER A 263 2.76 -23.17 18.12
CA SER A 263 3.83 -22.51 18.85
C SER A 263 3.67 -20.98 18.90
N VAL A 264 4.44 -20.36 19.79
CA VAL A 264 4.69 -18.92 19.74
C VAL A 264 6.17 -18.73 19.47
N GLU A 265 6.46 -18.04 18.37
CA GLU A 265 7.80 -17.64 18.00
C GLU A 265 7.94 -16.12 18.20
N ARG A 266 9.17 -15.65 18.34
CA ARG A 266 9.49 -14.23 18.44
C ARG A 266 10.46 -13.87 17.34
N LEU A 267 10.04 -12.99 16.45
CA LEU A 267 10.98 -12.33 15.56
C LEU A 267 11.77 -11.29 16.37
N VAL A 268 13.06 -11.54 16.50
CA VAL A 268 14.04 -10.60 17.04
C VAL A 268 14.89 -10.01 15.91
N GLY A 269 15.79 -9.10 16.24
CA GLY A 269 16.52 -8.30 15.25
C GLY A 269 15.92 -6.90 15.07
N THR A 270 16.74 -5.99 14.57
CA THR A 270 16.44 -4.59 14.25
C THR A 270 16.22 -4.32 12.78
N ASP A 271 16.82 -5.13 11.91
CA ASP A 271 16.93 -4.90 10.48
C ASP A 271 16.92 -6.22 9.72
N GLU A 272 16.75 -6.11 8.42
CA GLU A 272 16.70 -7.22 7.47
C GLU A 272 17.91 -8.16 7.53
N ASP A 273 19.09 -7.68 7.96
CA ASP A 273 20.31 -8.48 8.01
C ASP A 273 20.40 -9.33 9.29
N ASN A 274 19.61 -9.02 10.32
CA ASN A 274 19.66 -9.68 11.63
C ASN A 274 18.31 -10.20 12.14
N PHE A 275 17.31 -10.28 11.26
CA PHE A 275 16.04 -10.90 11.59
C PHE A 275 16.22 -12.39 11.88
N GLU A 276 15.79 -12.80 13.06
CA GLU A 276 15.91 -14.17 13.53
C GLU A 276 14.64 -14.56 14.29
N PHE A 277 14.07 -15.71 13.94
CA PHE A 277 13.01 -16.32 14.74
C PHE A 277 13.62 -17.08 15.91
N LYS A 278 13.16 -16.74 17.12
CA LYS A 278 13.49 -17.47 18.35
C LYS A 278 12.21 -18.06 18.91
N ASN A 279 12.22 -19.36 19.18
CA ASN A 279 11.14 -19.98 19.93
C ASN A 279 10.98 -19.29 21.28
N SER A 280 9.77 -18.88 21.63
CA SER A 280 9.48 -18.41 22.98
C SER A 280 9.24 -19.61 23.88
N TYR A 281 10.27 -20.43 24.09
CA TYR A 281 10.22 -21.40 25.19
C TYR A 281 10.29 -20.62 26.49
N SER A 282 9.12 -20.33 27.05
CA SER A 282 9.00 -20.06 28.46
C SER A 282 8.80 -21.41 29.15
N THR A 283 9.53 -21.66 30.25
CA THR A 283 9.23 -22.74 31.21
C THR A 283 7.85 -22.56 31.86
N GLU A 284 7.23 -21.39 31.68
CA GLU A 284 5.85 -21.09 32.04
C GLU A 284 5.02 -21.15 30.75
N GLY A 285 4.14 -22.15 30.65
CA GLY A 285 3.39 -22.47 29.44
C GLY A 285 2.69 -21.26 28.82
N CYS A 286 2.79 -21.13 27.50
CA CYS A 286 1.98 -20.17 26.76
C CYS A 286 0.58 -20.76 26.61
N ILE A 287 -0.43 -20.04 27.08
CA ILE A 287 -1.82 -20.49 27.04
C ILE A 287 -2.55 -19.73 25.93
N ALA A 288 -3.05 -20.48 24.96
CA ALA A 288 -3.86 -19.96 23.85
C ALA A 288 -5.20 -19.41 24.37
N MET A 289 -5.71 -18.30 23.83
CA MET A 289 -7.06 -17.81 24.12
C MET A 289 -8.10 -18.73 23.46
N ARG A 290 -8.50 -19.83 24.11
CA ARG A 290 -9.64 -19.85 25.04
C ARG A 290 -9.28 -20.02 26.52
N SER A 291 -8.02 -19.85 26.89
CA SER A 291 -7.61 -19.91 28.28
C SER A 291 -7.81 -18.58 28.99
N LEU A 292 -8.75 -18.58 29.94
CA LEU A 292 -8.66 -17.80 31.17
C LEU A 292 -7.72 -18.56 32.11
N VAL A 293 -6.78 -17.88 32.76
CA VAL A 293 -6.25 -18.37 34.04
C VAL A 293 -6.43 -17.28 35.07
N ASN A 294 -7.25 -17.60 36.07
CA ASN A 294 -7.25 -16.89 37.33
C ASN A 294 -6.10 -17.46 38.18
N CYS A 295 -5.15 -16.63 38.56
CA CYS A 295 -4.02 -17.01 39.40
C CYS A 295 -4.28 -16.52 40.83
N ASP A 296 -4.91 -17.35 41.65
CA ASP A 296 -4.97 -17.14 43.10
C ASP A 296 -3.91 -18.02 43.75
N ASN A 297 -2.73 -17.46 44.04
CA ASN A 297 -1.63 -18.11 44.76
C ASN A 297 -1.12 -19.43 44.15
N PHE A 298 0.05 -19.38 43.52
CA PHE A 298 0.89 -20.58 43.46
C PHE A 298 1.63 -20.71 44.79
N LEU A 299 1.32 -21.77 45.54
CA LEU A 299 2.03 -22.21 46.74
C LEU A 299 3.45 -22.65 46.43
#